data_AF-A0A060CDU9-F1
#
_entry.id   AF-A0A060CDU9-F1
#
_cell.length_a   1.000
_cell.length_b   1.000
_cell.length_c   1.000
_cell.angle_alpha   90.00
_cell.angle_beta   90.00
_cell.angle_gamma   90.00
#
_symmetry.space_group_name_H-M   'P 1'
#
loop_
_entity.id
_entity.type
_entity.pdbx_description
1 polymer ?
#
loop_
_entity_poly.entity_id
_entity_poly.type
_entity_poly.pdbx_seq_one_letter_code
_entity_poly.pdbx_strand_id
1 'polypeptide(L)'
;MLTILKVKQELINWGKWYLELTGADGLRLDALKHISKSFYRDWLAVMRQASGREVFTVGEYWSGDVHALVDYLDDDKPMSLLMFLCTTSFSQ
;
A
#
# COMPACT_ATOMS: atom_id res chain seq x y z
N MET A 1 10.11 20.34 7.53
CA MET A 1 10.37 19.95 6.11
C MET A 1 11.49 18.91 5.99
N LEU A 2 12.69 19.12 6.56
CA LEU A 2 13.82 18.17 6.52
C LEU A 2 13.54 16.79 7.13
N THR A 3 12.67 16.69 8.14
CA THR A 3 12.33 15.44 8.81
C THR A 3 11.47 14.50 7.96
N ILE A 4 10.50 15.04 7.21
CA ILE A 4 9.60 14.24 6.37
C ILE A 4 10.36 13.55 5.22
N LEU A 5 11.34 14.24 4.63
CA LEU A 5 12.17 13.66 3.57
C LEU A 5 13.05 12.52 4.08
N LYS A 6 13.62 12.65 5.28
CA LYS A 6 14.37 11.57 5.92
C LYS A 6 13.48 10.35 6.17
N VAL A 7 12.29 10.55 6.73
CA VAL A 7 11.34 9.44 6.97
C VAL A 7 10.98 8.72 5.67
N LYS A 8 10.68 9.47 4.59
CA LYS A 8 10.40 8.86 3.29
C LYS A 8 11.57 8.03 2.77
N GLN A 9 12.78 8.56 2.86
CA GLN A 9 13.98 7.86 2.39
C GLN A 9 14.26 6.59 3.20
N GLU A 10 14.12 6.64 4.53
CA GLU A 10 14.31 5.46 5.37
C GLU A 10 13.25 4.38 5.11
N LEU A 11 11.99 4.76 4.85
CA LEU A 11 10.95 3.80 4.46
C LEU A 11 11.24 3.15 3.09
N ILE A 12 11.85 3.87 2.16
CA ILE A 12 12.31 3.30 0.89
C ILE A 12 13.46 2.30 1.12
N ASN A 13 14.45 2.69 1.93
CA ASN A 13 15.59 1.82 2.24
C ASN A 13 15.12 0.54 2.93
N TRP A 14 14.24 0.66 3.93
CA TRP A 14 13.65 -0.45 4.65
C TRP A 14 12.87 -1.38 3.71
N GLY A 15 12.04 -0.83 2.82
CA GLY A 15 11.25 -1.64 1.89
C GLY A 15 12.10 -2.49 0.96
N LYS A 16 13.18 -1.91 0.39
CA LYS A 16 14.12 -2.65 -0.46
C LYS A 16 14.80 -3.78 0.30
N TRP A 17 15.34 -3.47 1.47
CA TRP A 17 15.98 -4.45 2.34
C TRP A 17 15.02 -5.57 2.73
N TYR A 18 13.77 -5.24 3.07
CA TYR A 18 12.79 -6.23 3.50
C TYR A 18 12.42 -7.20 2.37
N LEU A 19 12.20 -6.69 1.15
CA LEU A 19 11.91 -7.53 -0.02
C LEU A 19 13.11 -8.40 -0.41
N GLU A 20 14.33 -7.86 -0.34
CA GLU A 20 15.56 -8.62 -0.61
C GLU A 20 15.78 -9.72 0.42
N LEU A 21 15.61 -9.40 1.70
CA LEU A 21 15.82 -10.34 2.80
C LEU A 21 14.81 -11.47 2.81
N THR A 22 13.52 -11.16 2.62
CA THR A 22 12.44 -12.15 2.74
C THR A 22 12.17 -12.90 1.44
N GLY A 23 12.49 -12.30 0.29
CA GLY A 23 12.11 -12.81 -1.01
C GLY A 23 10.60 -12.78 -1.27
N ALA A 24 9.81 -12.04 -0.48
CA ALA A 24 8.36 -12.01 -0.59
C ALA A 24 7.88 -11.51 -1.97
N ASP A 25 6.83 -12.15 -2.49
CA ASP A 25 6.23 -11.82 -3.80
C ASP A 25 5.16 -10.72 -3.71
N GLY A 26 4.80 -10.30 -2.50
CA GLY A 26 3.80 -9.27 -2.29
C GLY A 26 3.77 -8.67 -0.90
N LEU A 27 3.00 -7.60 -0.74
CA LEU A 27 2.92 -6.77 0.46
C LEU A 27 1.47 -6.55 0.89
N ARG A 28 1.23 -6.57 2.21
CA ARG A 28 -0.02 -6.09 2.81
C ARG A 28 0.26 -4.77 3.54
N LEU A 29 -0.38 -3.70 3.10
CA LEU A 29 -0.25 -2.36 3.70
C LEU A 29 -1.34 -2.16 4.75
N ASP A 30 -0.93 -1.81 5.97
CA ASP A 30 -1.84 -1.53 7.08
C ASP A 30 -2.33 -0.07 7.05
N ALA A 31 -3.56 0.16 7.50
CA ALA A 31 -4.06 1.50 7.85
C ALA A 31 -3.95 2.55 6.73
N LEU A 32 -4.26 2.17 5.48
CA LEU A 32 -4.07 3.05 4.30
C LEU A 32 -4.73 4.42 4.42
N LYS A 33 -5.86 4.51 5.13
CA LYS A 33 -6.62 5.76 5.31
C LYS A 33 -5.85 6.86 6.05
N HIS A 34 -4.77 6.50 6.76
CA HIS A 34 -3.99 7.42 7.59
C HIS A 34 -2.68 7.89 6.94
N ILE A 35 -2.29 7.31 5.82
CA ILE A 35 -1.05 7.64 5.10
C ILE A 35 -1.42 8.13 3.70
N SER A 36 -0.65 9.10 3.16
CA SER A 36 -1.01 9.73 1.89
C SER A 36 -0.96 8.71 0.74
N LYS A 37 -2.03 8.64 -0.07
CA LYS A 37 -2.09 7.80 -1.28
C LYS A 37 -0.88 8.02 -2.21
N SER A 38 -0.49 9.28 -2.40
CA SER A 38 0.67 9.67 -3.21
C SER A 38 1.97 9.06 -2.72
N PHE A 39 2.15 8.90 -1.41
CA PHE A 39 3.36 8.27 -0.87
C PHE A 39 3.43 6.80 -1.27
N TYR A 40 2.34 6.05 -1.13
CA TYR A 40 2.32 4.63 -1.50
C TYR A 40 2.48 4.41 -3.00
N ARG A 41 1.87 5.25 -3.83
CA ARG A 41 2.05 5.19 -5.27
C ARG A 41 3.54 5.31 -5.64
N ASP A 42 4.19 6.36 -5.14
CA ASP A 42 5.59 6.62 -5.45
C ASP A 42 6.50 5.53 -4.82
N TRP A 43 6.20 5.10 -3.59
CA TRP A 43 6.96 4.07 -2.89
C TRP A 43 6.87 2.70 -3.58
N LEU A 44 5.68 2.28 -4.02
CA LEU A 44 5.48 1.02 -4.75
C LEU A 44 6.17 1.03 -6.12
N ALA A 45 6.16 2.17 -6.82
CA ALA A 45 6.91 2.33 -8.06
C ALA A 45 8.41 2.05 -7.83
N VAL A 46 8.98 2.62 -6.75
CA VAL A 46 10.38 2.38 -6.38
C VAL A 46 10.62 0.91 -5.99
N MET A 47 9.71 0.26 -5.27
CA MET A 47 9.86 -1.15 -4.88
C MET A 47 9.83 -2.10 -6.09
N ARG A 48 8.91 -1.87 -7.04
CA ARG A 48 8.81 -2.67 -8.27
C ARG A 48 10.03 -2.47 -9.17
N GLN A 49 10.49 -1.23 -9.30
CA GLN A 49 11.71 -0.94 -10.04
C GLN A 49 12.95 -1.60 -9.40
N ALA A 50 13.06 -1.56 -8.07
CA ALA A 50 14.22 -2.13 -7.37
C ALA A 50 14.24 -3.66 -7.36
N SER A 51 13.08 -4.31 -7.25
CA SER A 51 12.96 -5.76 -7.24
C SER A 51 12.94 -6.41 -8.63
N GLY A 52 12.64 -5.62 -9.67
CA GLY A 52 12.47 -6.13 -11.04
C GLY A 52 11.25 -7.05 -11.20
N ARG A 53 10.34 -7.05 -10.23
CA ARG A 53 9.18 -7.94 -10.14
C ARG A 53 7.89 -7.14 -9.98
N GLU A 54 6.79 -7.75 -10.40
CA GLU A 54 5.47 -7.26 -10.04
C GLU A 54 5.21 -7.59 -8.57
N VAL A 55 5.45 -6.63 -7.68
CA VAL A 55 5.15 -6.76 -6.25
C VAL A 55 3.63 -6.61 -6.07
N PHE A 56 2.93 -7.73 -5.92
CA PHE A 56 1.50 -7.73 -5.63
C PHE A 56 1.27 -6.98 -4.31
N THR A 57 0.30 -6.08 -4.27
CA THR A 57 0.07 -5.28 -3.06
C THR A 57 -1.42 -5.20 -2.77
N VAL A 58 -1.77 -5.49 -1.52
CA VAL A 58 -3.11 -5.28 -0.98
C VAL A 58 -3.05 -4.33 0.19
N GLY A 59 -3.93 -3.34 0.23
CA GLY A 59 -3.99 -2.41 1.34
C GLY A 59 -5.30 -2.52 2.12
N GLU A 60 -5.20 -2.44 3.43
CA GLU A 60 -6.37 -2.39 4.31
C GLU A 60 -6.94 -0.98 4.34
N TYR A 61 -8.19 -0.85 3.86
CA TYR A 61 -8.91 0.41 3.85
C TYR A 61 -10.25 0.24 4.57
N TRP A 62 -10.28 0.64 5.83
CA TRP A 62 -11.50 0.62 6.65
C TRP A 62 -12.45 1.75 6.23
N SER A 63 -13.45 1.40 5.44
CA SER A 63 -14.60 2.24 5.13
C SER A 63 -15.88 1.41 5.19
N GLY A 64 -16.97 2.03 5.65
CA GLY A 64 -18.34 1.50 5.48
C GLY A 64 -18.94 1.81 4.10
N ASP A 65 -18.28 2.70 3.36
CA ASP A 65 -18.74 3.25 2.10
C ASP A 65 -17.85 2.76 0.95
N VAL A 66 -18.47 2.15 -0.05
CA VAL A 66 -17.82 1.64 -1.26
C VAL A 66 -17.33 2.79 -2.15
N HIS A 67 -18.03 3.93 -2.16
CA HIS A 67 -17.60 5.09 -2.94
C HIS A 67 -16.25 5.60 -2.46
N ALA A 68 -16.03 5.68 -1.15
CA ALA A 68 -14.72 6.03 -0.58
C ALA A 68 -13.58 5.08 -0.99
N LEU A 69 -13.85 3.80 -1.26
CA LEU A 69 -12.85 2.87 -1.80
C LEU A 69 -12.57 3.11 -3.28
N VAL A 70 -13.63 3.34 -4.05
CA VAL A 70 -13.52 3.64 -5.49
C VAL A 70 -12.74 4.93 -5.69
N ASP A 71 -13.05 5.96 -4.91
CA ASP A 71 -12.34 7.24 -4.90
C ASP A 71 -10.88 7.08 -4.45
N TYR A 72 -10.61 6.21 -3.47
CA TYR A 72 -9.24 5.93 -3.05
C TYR A 72 -8.44 5.21 -4.15
N LEU A 73 -9.05 4.30 -4.90
CA LEU A 73 -8.38 3.65 -6.03
C LEU A 73 -8.18 4.65 -7.18
N ASP A 74 -9.19 5.43 -7.54
CA ASP A 74 -9.17 6.32 -8.71
C ASP A 74 -8.75 5.55 -9.99
N ASP A 75 -8.37 6.25 -11.07
CA ASP A 75 -7.89 5.63 -12.32
C ASP A 75 -6.53 4.94 -12.17
N ASP A 76 -5.70 5.43 -11.26
CA ASP A 76 -4.36 4.92 -11.00
C ASP A 76 -4.45 3.81 -9.96
N LYS A 77 -4.48 2.55 -10.40
CA LYS A 77 -4.66 1.34 -9.58
C LYS A 77 -3.32 0.62 -9.30
N PRO A 78 -2.39 1.19 -8.51
CA PRO A 78 -1.12 0.55 -8.23
C PRO A 78 -1.27 -0.66 -7.29
N MET A 79 -2.41 -0.81 -6.59
CA MET A 79 -2.65 -1.86 -5.61
C MET A 79 -4.13 -2.24 -5.55
N SER A 80 -4.43 -3.38 -4.93
CA SER A 80 -5.78 -3.79 -4.58
C SER A 80 -6.14 -3.33 -3.16
N LEU A 81 -7.43 -3.12 -2.87
CA LEU A 81 -7.92 -2.80 -1.51
C LEU A 81 -8.66 -3.99 -0.90
N LEU A 82 -8.43 -4.24 0.38
CA LEU A 82 -9.24 -5.12 1.21
C LEU A 82 -10.20 -4.26 2.03
N MET A 83 -11.51 -4.48 1.84
CA MET A 83 -12.57 -3.90 2.68
C MET A 83 -13.04 -4.93 3.69
N PHE A 84 -13.07 -4.55 4.98
CA PHE A 84 -13.52 -5.45 6.04
C PHE A 84 -15.04 -5.72 6.02
N LEU A 85 -15.85 -4.87 5.36
CA LEU A 85 -17.30 -5.07 5.24
C LEU A 85 -17.67 -6.42 4.62
N CYS A 86 -16.85 -6.93 3.70
CA CYS A 86 -17.07 -8.26 3.13
C CYS A 86 -17.02 -9.34 4.22
N THR A 87 -16.15 -9.21 5.23
CA THR A 87 -16.10 -10.16 6.35
C THR A 87 -17.25 -10.00 7.35
N THR A 88 -17.78 -8.79 7.53
CA THR A 88 -18.91 -8.56 8.44
C THR A 88 -20.25 -9.00 7.85
N SER A 89 -20.38 -8.96 6.52
CA SER A 89 -21.57 -9.47 5.82
C SER A 89 -21.66 -11.00 5.79
N PHE A 90 -20.58 -11.72 6.10
CA PHE A 90 -20.59 -13.17 6.31
C PHE A 90 -20.77 -13.56 7.80
N SER A 91 -20.91 -12.59 8.70
CA SER A 91 -21.15 -12.82 10.13
C SER A 91 -22.62 -12.60 10.55
N GLN A 92 -23.55 -12.50 9.59
CA GLN A 92 -24.99 -12.53 9.84
C GLN A 92 -25.63 -13.73 9.13
#